data_AF-A0A975VJ80-F1
#
_entry.id   AF-A0A975VJ80-F1
#
_cell.length_a   1.000
_cell.length_b   1.000
_cell.length_c   1.000
_cell.angle_alpha   90.00
_cell.angle_beta   90.00
_cell.angle_gamma   90.00
#
_symmetry.space_group_name_H-M   'P 1'
#
loop_
_entity.id
_entity.type
_entity.pdbx_description
1 polymer ?
#
loop_
_entity_poly.entity_id
_entity_poly.type
_entity_poly.pdbx_seq_one_letter_code
_entity_poly.pdbx_strand_id
1 'polypeptide(L)'
;MGAPLRAALALVLATAGGIAYAQAPPTCRMDAEGGKVAAATIRLALKAYEALGKPLPIDDVAANPARPSGMRSLAVYVVTDASGSTVGKDGCVAKEPALIRGEELDTVSVRGGCVASARGLEVRCSSAAVQMFGKQGSRPGLSNPALLYLLAHELGHILQRRPGEYAGRVEPIDLALPQAGKLMLLRESCEPGMTKAEEDADRLAVQVLARLLPEPPYREPMFSARGSVLWGADQLNLAANTWRKTSLEREFISQSKPHKSFLATEFPTPAKSVQANAKRFVCDVLTKKSGVINYPGRAATHPVLEVRIQQVAETLRPLAAELPQAGARQEYQPVAVLQEQLSGIFSFMYRENGVYLQAVQGAICTRVNSEKPAAGC
;
A
#
# COMPACT_ATOMS: atom_id res chain seq x y z
N MET A 1 -54.29 -21.27 -11.86
CA MET A 1 -53.46 -20.90 -13.05
C MET A 1 -53.53 -19.39 -13.21
N GLY A 2 -52.39 -18.71 -13.33
CA GLY A 2 -52.32 -17.34 -13.89
C GLY A 2 -52.03 -16.17 -12.94
N ALA A 3 -50.79 -16.12 -12.43
CA ALA A 3 -49.95 -14.98 -12.00
C ALA A 3 -50.54 -13.58 -11.64
N PRO A 4 -50.14 -12.99 -10.48
CA PRO A 4 -50.31 -11.57 -10.18
C PRO A 4 -49.12 -10.71 -10.67
N LEU A 5 -49.45 -9.43 -10.91
CA LEU A 5 -48.60 -8.24 -11.07
C LEU A 5 -47.16 -8.37 -10.52
N ARG A 6 -46.16 -8.21 -11.40
CA ARG A 6 -44.79 -7.85 -11.03
C ARG A 6 -44.48 -6.45 -11.54
N ALA A 7 -44.79 -5.44 -10.72
CA ALA A 7 -44.14 -4.14 -10.83
C ALA A 7 -42.81 -4.23 -10.09
N ALA A 8 -41.71 -4.30 -10.85
CA ALA A 8 -40.36 -4.30 -10.31
C ALA A 8 -40.02 -2.91 -9.79
N LEU A 9 -39.99 -2.76 -8.46
CA LEU A 9 -39.37 -1.63 -7.79
C LEU A 9 -37.84 -1.82 -7.90
N ALA A 10 -37.22 -1.10 -8.83
CA ALA A 10 -35.76 -1.00 -8.89
C ALA A 10 -35.29 -0.06 -7.76
N LEU A 11 -35.10 -0.62 -6.56
CA LEU A 11 -34.43 0.08 -5.47
C LEU A 11 -32.92 0.02 -5.72
N VAL A 12 -32.36 1.15 -6.18
CA VAL A 12 -30.93 1.38 -6.31
C VAL A 12 -30.30 1.35 -4.92
N LEU A 13 -29.78 0.19 -4.53
CA LEU A 13 -28.84 0.06 -3.42
C LEU A 13 -27.46 0.49 -3.92
N ALA A 14 -27.18 1.79 -3.80
CA ALA A 14 -25.83 2.32 -3.83
C ALA A 14 -25.14 1.92 -2.53
N THR A 15 -24.56 0.72 -2.49
CA THR A 15 -23.65 0.33 -1.42
C THR A 15 -22.32 1.06 -1.64
N ALA A 16 -22.05 2.00 -0.74
CA ALA A 16 -20.76 2.64 -0.57
C ALA A 16 -19.71 1.60 -0.16
N GLY A 17 -19.08 0.99 -1.17
CA GLY A 17 -18.08 -0.06 -1.01
C GLY A 17 -17.06 0.02 -2.14
N GLY A 18 -16.68 1.22 -2.51
CA GLY A 18 -15.58 1.49 -3.42
C GLY A 18 -15.01 2.83 -3.04
N ILE A 19 -13.69 2.93 -2.91
CA ILE A 19 -13.03 4.22 -2.76
C ILE A 19 -13.15 4.93 -4.11
N ALA A 20 -14.36 5.43 -4.40
CA ALA A 20 -14.57 6.51 -5.32
C ALA A 20 -14.17 7.76 -4.54
N TYR A 21 -12.92 8.17 -4.68
CA TYR A 21 -12.51 9.51 -4.31
C TYR A 21 -13.24 10.50 -5.24
N ALA A 22 -14.53 10.74 -4.97
CA ALA A 22 -15.39 11.52 -5.86
C ALA A 22 -15.09 13.03 -5.79
N GLN A 23 -14.30 13.47 -4.82
CA GLN A 23 -13.91 14.87 -4.64
C GLN A 23 -12.39 15.02 -4.56
N ALA A 24 -11.88 16.01 -5.29
CA ALA A 24 -10.50 16.47 -5.16
C ALA A 24 -10.26 16.92 -3.70
N PRO A 25 -9.11 16.63 -3.11
CA PRO A 25 -8.81 17.11 -1.77
C PRO A 25 -8.79 18.65 -1.73
N PRO A 26 -9.07 19.27 -0.58
CA PRO A 26 -9.11 20.72 -0.46
C PRO A 26 -7.71 21.33 -0.69
N THR A 27 -7.65 22.48 -1.36
CA THR A 27 -6.38 23.10 -1.78
C THR A 27 -5.47 23.47 -0.62
N CYS A 28 -6.03 23.80 0.54
CA CYS A 28 -5.31 24.05 1.79
C CYS A 28 -4.49 22.85 2.29
N ARG A 29 -4.76 21.63 1.80
CA ARG A 29 -4.03 20.41 2.14
C ARG A 29 -2.94 20.08 1.13
N MET A 30 -2.84 20.80 0.02
CA MET A 30 -1.94 20.43 -1.08
C MET A 30 -0.51 20.86 -0.82
N ASP A 31 0.42 19.90 -0.89
CA ASP A 31 1.84 20.17 -0.97
C ASP A 31 2.23 20.39 -2.44
N ALA A 32 2.37 21.66 -2.83
CA ALA A 32 2.67 22.04 -4.21
C ALA A 32 4.03 21.53 -4.69
N GLU A 33 5.06 21.56 -3.84
CA GLU A 33 6.40 21.10 -4.19
C GLU A 33 6.46 19.59 -4.23
N GLY A 34 5.86 18.91 -3.25
CA GLY A 34 5.67 17.46 -3.28
C GLY A 34 4.92 17.00 -4.53
N GLY A 35 3.87 17.71 -4.93
CA GLY A 35 3.11 17.44 -6.16
C GLY A 35 3.97 17.51 -7.42
N LYS A 36 4.82 18.54 -7.56
CA LYS A 36 5.75 18.67 -8.69
C LYS A 36 6.74 17.51 -8.75
N VAL A 37 7.32 17.14 -7.60
CA VAL A 37 8.30 16.05 -7.49
C VAL A 37 7.67 14.70 -7.85
N ALA A 38 6.47 14.41 -7.30
CA ALA A 38 5.74 13.19 -7.60
C ALA A 38 5.36 13.10 -9.09
N ALA A 39 4.82 14.17 -9.67
CA ALA A 39 4.47 14.20 -11.09
C ALA A 39 5.69 14.04 -12.01
N ALA A 40 6.81 14.69 -11.71
CA ALA A 40 8.06 14.52 -12.46
C ALA A 40 8.56 13.06 -12.41
N THR A 41 8.51 12.44 -11.23
CA THR A 41 8.91 11.04 -11.02
C THR A 41 8.00 10.08 -11.78
N ILE A 42 6.68 10.30 -11.74
CA ILE A 42 5.70 9.51 -12.50
C ILE A 42 5.95 9.60 -14.00
N ARG A 43 6.25 10.79 -14.55
CA ARG A 43 6.57 10.92 -15.98
C ARG A 43 7.79 10.10 -16.39
N LEU A 44 8.80 9.99 -15.53
CA LEU A 44 9.95 9.11 -15.78
C LEU A 44 9.54 7.63 -15.73
N ALA A 45 8.74 7.24 -14.75
CA ALA A 45 8.23 5.88 -14.64
C ALA A 45 7.36 5.48 -15.84
N LEU A 46 6.47 6.37 -16.33
CA LEU A 46 5.63 6.12 -17.51
C LEU A 46 6.48 5.81 -18.75
N LYS A 47 7.56 6.56 -18.98
CA LYS A 47 8.51 6.28 -20.07
C LYS A 47 9.19 4.92 -19.91
N ALA A 48 9.53 4.53 -18.68
CA ALA A 48 10.10 3.21 -18.42
C ALA A 48 9.09 2.09 -18.68
N TYR A 49 7.83 2.25 -18.26
CA TYR A 49 6.75 1.32 -18.56
C TYR A 49 6.53 1.15 -20.07
N GLU A 50 6.55 2.24 -20.84
CA GLU A 50 6.49 2.20 -22.30
C GLU A 50 7.67 1.43 -22.90
N ALA A 51 8.90 1.73 -22.47
CA ALA A 51 10.11 1.04 -22.92
C ALA A 51 10.13 -0.47 -22.56
N LEU A 52 9.41 -0.86 -21.50
CA LEU A 52 9.21 -2.26 -21.09
C LEU A 52 8.07 -2.96 -21.87
N GLY A 53 7.46 -2.30 -22.86
CA GLY A 53 6.34 -2.84 -23.63
C GLY A 53 5.02 -2.89 -22.86
N LYS A 54 4.88 -2.08 -21.81
CA LYS A 54 3.72 -2.04 -20.92
C LYS A 54 3.16 -0.61 -20.79
N PRO A 55 2.77 0.03 -21.90
CA PRO A 55 2.29 1.40 -21.86
C PRO A 55 1.01 1.51 -21.02
N LEU A 56 0.93 2.55 -20.19
CA LEU A 56 -0.28 2.90 -19.45
C LEU A 56 -1.19 3.81 -20.28
N PRO A 57 -2.51 3.82 -20.03
CA PRO A 57 -3.46 4.68 -20.76
C PRO A 57 -3.40 6.14 -20.25
N ILE A 58 -2.21 6.72 -20.18
CA ILE A 58 -1.93 8.05 -19.61
C ILE A 58 -1.10 8.83 -20.60
N ASP A 59 -1.61 9.97 -21.06
CA ASP A 59 -0.92 10.88 -21.97
C ASP A 59 -0.27 12.06 -21.22
N ASP A 60 -0.84 12.43 -20.07
CA ASP A 60 -0.41 13.58 -19.28
C ASP A 60 -0.47 13.28 -17.78
N VAL A 61 0.32 14.01 -17.00
CA VAL A 61 0.37 13.90 -15.53
C VAL A 61 0.19 15.30 -14.94
N ALA A 62 -0.91 15.51 -14.23
CA ALA A 62 -1.23 16.78 -13.60
C ALA A 62 -0.96 16.72 -12.08
N ALA A 63 -0.15 17.64 -11.59
CA ALA A 63 0.15 17.77 -10.16
C ALA A 63 -0.90 18.63 -9.45
N ASN A 64 -1.51 18.11 -8.39
CA ASN A 64 -2.54 18.76 -7.56
C ASN A 64 -3.58 19.55 -8.38
N PRO A 65 -4.21 18.95 -9.41
CA PRO A 65 -5.10 19.71 -10.28
C PRO A 65 -6.34 20.17 -9.50
N ALA A 66 -6.79 21.41 -9.72
CA ALA A 66 -7.97 21.96 -9.04
C ALA A 66 -9.28 21.27 -9.45
N ARG A 67 -9.28 20.54 -10.57
CA ARG A 67 -10.41 19.80 -11.13
C ARG A 67 -9.93 18.46 -11.69
N PRO A 68 -10.79 17.44 -11.78
CA PRO A 68 -10.45 16.17 -12.42
C PRO A 68 -9.84 16.42 -13.80
N SER A 69 -8.66 15.83 -14.03
CA SER A 69 -7.97 15.93 -15.31
C SER A 69 -8.74 15.17 -16.40
N GLY A 70 -8.46 15.45 -17.68
CA GLY A 70 -9.14 14.78 -18.80
C GLY A 70 -9.01 13.25 -18.77
N MET A 71 -9.80 12.53 -19.58
CA MET A 71 -9.94 11.05 -19.52
C MET A 71 -8.64 10.23 -19.63
N ARG A 72 -7.53 10.83 -20.09
CA ARG A 72 -6.20 10.20 -20.22
C ARG A 72 -5.11 10.95 -19.46
N SER A 73 -5.47 11.84 -18.55
CA SER A 73 -4.52 12.56 -17.70
C SER A 73 -4.58 12.00 -16.28
N LEU A 74 -3.42 11.61 -15.76
CA LEU A 74 -3.26 11.11 -14.39
C LEU A 74 -3.20 12.29 -13.43
N ALA A 75 -4.16 12.37 -12.50
CA ALA A 75 -4.13 13.33 -11.40
C ALA A 75 -3.26 12.81 -10.26
N VAL A 76 -2.28 13.60 -9.83
CA VAL A 76 -1.39 13.26 -8.70
C VAL A 76 -1.62 14.27 -7.60
N TYR A 77 -2.25 13.83 -6.51
CA TYR A 77 -2.50 14.66 -5.34
C TYR A 77 -1.48 14.34 -4.24
N VAL A 78 -0.75 15.35 -3.76
CA VAL A 78 0.12 15.23 -2.60
C VAL A 78 -0.47 16.06 -1.48
N VAL A 79 -0.91 15.40 -0.41
CA VAL A 79 -1.71 16.01 0.65
C VAL A 79 -1.03 15.92 2.01
N THR A 80 -1.13 16.96 2.81
CA THR A 80 -0.76 16.93 4.23
C THR A 80 -1.74 16.04 4.98
N ASP A 81 -1.25 15.11 5.81
CA ASP A 81 -2.09 14.24 6.65
C ASP A 81 -2.54 14.96 7.93
N ALA A 82 -3.70 14.58 8.47
CA ALA A 82 -4.23 15.13 9.72
C ALA A 82 -5.14 14.13 10.45
N SER A 83 -5.24 14.29 11.76
CA SER A 83 -6.18 13.53 12.61
C SER A 83 -7.61 14.06 12.48
N GLY A 84 -8.61 13.19 12.68
CA GLY A 84 -10.02 13.60 12.52
C GLY A 84 -10.44 14.80 13.38
N SER A 85 -9.88 14.97 14.58
CA SER A 85 -10.26 16.07 15.49
C SER A 85 -9.59 17.42 15.21
N THR A 86 -8.56 17.44 14.34
CA THR A 86 -7.79 18.63 13.98
C THR A 86 -8.30 19.28 12.70
N VAL A 87 -9.28 18.66 12.03
CA VAL A 87 -9.78 19.07 10.73
C VAL A 87 -11.08 19.85 10.86
N GLY A 88 -11.15 20.99 10.17
CA GLY A 88 -12.34 21.83 10.09
C GLY A 88 -13.44 21.23 9.20
N LYS A 89 -14.61 21.87 9.18
CA LYS A 89 -15.74 21.46 8.32
C LYS A 89 -15.42 21.57 6.82
N ASP A 90 -14.42 22.36 6.47
CA ASP A 90 -13.89 22.56 5.13
C ASP A 90 -12.83 21.52 4.72
N GLY A 91 -12.49 20.58 5.61
CA GLY A 91 -11.45 19.57 5.38
C GLY A 91 -10.02 20.09 5.56
N CYS A 92 -9.84 21.36 5.96
CA CYS A 92 -8.54 21.96 6.22
C CYS A 92 -8.07 21.66 7.65
N VAL A 93 -6.75 21.71 7.87
CA VAL A 93 -6.19 21.62 9.22
C VAL A 93 -6.56 22.90 9.98
N ALA A 94 -7.31 22.77 11.06
CA ALA A 94 -7.80 23.86 11.89
C ALA A 94 -7.07 23.95 13.24
N LYS A 95 -6.32 22.91 13.65
CA LYS A 95 -5.59 22.86 14.91
C LYS A 95 -4.19 22.27 14.70
N GLU A 96 -3.22 22.84 15.42
CA GLU A 96 -1.85 22.31 15.50
C GLU A 96 -1.61 21.62 16.86
N PRO A 97 -0.86 20.49 16.90
CA PRO A 97 -0.29 19.79 15.75
C PRO A 97 -1.37 19.12 14.88
N ALA A 98 -1.20 19.14 13.55
CA ALA A 98 -2.15 18.51 12.61
C ALA A 98 -2.42 17.02 12.89
N LEU A 99 -1.43 16.31 13.44
CA LEU A 99 -1.51 14.91 13.84
C LEU A 99 -1.54 14.79 15.36
N ILE A 100 -2.57 14.15 15.91
CA ILE A 100 -2.70 13.85 17.34
C ILE A 100 -2.35 12.39 17.60
N ARG A 101 -1.50 12.19 18.61
CA ARG A 101 -1.13 10.87 19.08
C ARG A 101 -2.35 10.16 19.70
N GLY A 102 -2.81 9.12 19.05
CA GLY A 102 -3.85 8.18 19.49
C GLY A 102 -5.08 8.22 18.58
N GLU A 103 -5.09 9.12 17.60
CA GLU A 103 -6.26 9.39 16.78
C GLU A 103 -6.12 8.85 15.36
N GLU A 104 -7.26 8.45 14.78
CA GLU A 104 -7.32 8.07 13.39
C GLU A 104 -7.09 9.26 12.45
N LEU A 105 -6.41 8.98 11.34
CA LEU A 105 -6.30 9.91 10.23
C LEU A 105 -7.68 10.18 9.63
N ASP A 106 -7.90 11.43 9.20
CA ASP A 106 -9.10 11.81 8.46
C ASP A 106 -9.21 11.05 7.12
N THR A 107 -10.36 11.21 6.46
CA THR A 107 -10.67 10.52 5.18
C THR A 107 -9.91 11.10 3.98
N VAL A 108 -9.27 12.27 4.13
CA VAL A 108 -8.49 12.95 3.09
C VAL A 108 -7.03 12.48 3.11
N SER A 109 -6.51 12.16 4.29
CA SER A 109 -5.14 11.70 4.52
C SER A 109 -4.86 10.37 3.81
N VAL A 110 -3.59 10.15 3.48
CA VAL A 110 -3.15 8.98 2.73
C VAL A 110 -2.41 8.02 3.65
N ARG A 111 -3.00 6.85 3.87
CA ARG A 111 -2.36 5.74 4.60
C ARG A 111 -1.34 5.05 3.68
N GLY A 112 -0.22 4.62 4.22
CA GLY A 112 0.78 3.87 3.46
C GLY A 112 1.68 4.65 2.52
N GLY A 113 1.58 5.97 2.52
CA GLY A 113 2.45 6.84 1.75
C GLY A 113 1.88 7.24 0.41
N CYS A 114 1.45 6.29 -0.44
CA CYS A 114 0.72 6.56 -1.67
C CYS A 114 -0.37 5.49 -1.92
N VAL A 115 -1.37 5.84 -2.72
CA VAL A 115 -2.43 4.93 -3.16
C VAL A 115 -2.94 5.34 -4.55
N ALA A 116 -3.05 4.38 -5.46
CA ALA A 116 -3.66 4.55 -6.76
C ALA A 116 -5.16 4.25 -6.77
N SER A 117 -5.91 5.02 -7.55
CA SER A 117 -7.26 4.70 -8.00
C SER A 117 -7.26 4.56 -9.52
N ALA A 118 -7.27 3.30 -9.99
CA ALA A 118 -7.23 3.03 -11.43
C ALA A 118 -8.46 3.51 -12.20
N ARG A 119 -9.65 3.54 -11.57
CA ARG A 119 -10.87 4.03 -12.24
C ARG A 119 -10.85 5.54 -12.46
N GLY A 120 -10.20 6.28 -11.57
CA GLY A 120 -10.10 7.74 -11.65
C GLY A 120 -8.85 8.25 -12.37
N LEU A 121 -7.92 7.37 -12.77
CA LEU A 121 -6.54 7.72 -13.12
C LEU A 121 -5.99 8.74 -12.11
N GLU A 122 -5.94 8.31 -10.85
CA GLU A 122 -5.53 9.15 -9.74
C GLU A 122 -4.48 8.43 -8.89
N VAL A 123 -3.47 9.17 -8.44
CA VAL A 123 -2.56 8.74 -7.37
C VAL A 123 -2.63 9.79 -6.26
N ARG A 124 -2.90 9.36 -5.04
CA ARG A 124 -2.82 10.21 -3.85
C ARG A 124 -1.63 9.81 -3.02
N CYS A 125 -0.88 10.79 -2.53
CA CYS A 125 0.27 10.57 -1.66
C CYS A 125 0.24 11.48 -0.44
N SER A 126 0.76 10.98 0.67
CA SER A 126 1.07 11.76 1.86
C SER A 126 2.26 12.68 1.57
N SER A 127 2.15 13.97 1.90
CA SER A 127 3.24 14.95 1.79
C SER A 127 4.46 14.49 2.58
N ALA A 128 4.27 13.97 3.79
CA ALA A 128 5.36 13.46 4.62
C ALA A 128 6.07 12.27 3.95
N ALA A 129 5.31 11.38 3.30
CA ALA A 129 5.89 10.27 2.55
C ALA A 129 6.66 10.74 1.32
N VAL A 130 6.10 11.64 0.51
CA VAL A 130 6.79 12.20 -0.67
C VAL A 130 8.07 12.91 -0.27
N GLN A 131 8.05 13.68 0.82
CA GLN A 131 9.25 14.34 1.31
C GLN A 131 10.28 13.35 1.86
N MET A 132 9.86 12.32 2.58
CA MET A 132 10.76 11.29 3.11
C MET A 132 11.40 10.48 1.98
N PHE A 133 10.59 9.96 1.06
CA PHE A 133 11.04 9.10 -0.01
C PHE A 133 11.67 9.85 -1.18
N GLY A 134 11.38 11.14 -1.32
CA GLY A 134 11.90 12.00 -2.39
C GLY A 134 13.20 12.72 -2.03
N LYS A 135 13.52 12.92 -0.73
CA LYS A 135 14.74 13.59 -0.30
C LYS A 135 15.96 12.67 -0.44
N GLN A 136 17.03 13.18 -1.04
CA GLN A 136 18.37 12.58 -1.06
C GLN A 136 19.35 13.46 -0.28
N GLY A 137 19.16 13.56 1.04
CA GLY A 137 19.95 14.45 1.90
C GLY A 137 19.72 15.93 1.58
N SER A 138 20.80 16.72 1.53
CA SER A 138 20.78 18.16 1.26
C SER A 138 20.96 18.53 -0.22
N ARG A 139 20.92 17.56 -1.15
CA ARG A 139 21.11 17.80 -2.59
C ARG A 139 19.76 18.10 -3.27
N PRO A 140 19.42 19.37 -3.54
CA PRO A 140 18.19 19.69 -4.29
C PRO A 140 18.28 19.15 -5.72
N GLY A 141 17.18 18.58 -6.21
CA GLY A 141 17.00 18.22 -7.63
C GLY A 141 17.36 16.78 -8.03
N LEU A 142 17.87 15.93 -7.13
CA LEU A 142 18.02 14.49 -7.40
C LEU A 142 16.81 13.72 -6.87
N SER A 143 16.20 12.92 -7.75
CA SER A 143 15.07 12.06 -7.39
C SER A 143 15.58 10.83 -6.64
N ASN A 144 15.15 10.64 -5.38
CA ASN A 144 15.50 9.46 -4.62
C ASN A 144 14.79 8.20 -5.20
N PRO A 145 15.52 7.08 -5.41
CA PRO A 145 14.97 5.80 -5.88
C PRO A 145 13.75 5.28 -5.12
N ALA A 146 13.61 5.60 -3.84
CA ALA A 146 12.49 5.17 -3.03
C ALA A 146 11.15 5.76 -3.48
N LEU A 147 11.13 7.04 -3.86
CA LEU A 147 9.92 7.65 -4.43
C LEU A 147 9.61 7.07 -5.81
N LEU A 148 10.64 6.76 -6.61
CA LEU A 148 10.45 6.09 -7.91
C LEU A 148 9.80 4.72 -7.72
N TYR A 149 10.31 3.92 -6.78
CA TYR A 149 9.73 2.62 -6.43
C TYR A 149 8.25 2.75 -6.08
N LEU A 150 7.92 3.61 -5.09
CA LEU A 150 6.56 3.76 -4.59
C LEU A 150 5.59 4.17 -5.69
N LEU A 151 5.95 5.17 -6.50
CA LEU A 151 5.09 5.65 -7.58
C LEU A 151 5.02 4.67 -8.76
N ALA A 152 6.12 3.97 -9.09
CA ALA A 152 6.09 2.93 -10.12
C ALA A 152 5.22 1.74 -9.70
N HIS A 153 5.19 1.41 -8.41
CA HIS A 153 4.29 0.42 -7.84
C HIS A 153 2.82 0.84 -7.98
N GLU A 154 2.48 2.08 -7.63
CA GLU A 154 1.11 2.62 -7.81
C GLU A 154 0.67 2.65 -9.28
N LEU A 155 1.58 2.94 -10.21
CA LEU A 155 1.29 2.80 -11.64
C LEU A 155 1.01 1.34 -12.04
N GLY A 156 1.65 0.37 -11.37
CA GLY A 156 1.34 -1.05 -11.54
C GLY A 156 -0.13 -1.36 -11.28
N HIS A 157 -0.73 -0.75 -10.25
CA HIS A 157 -2.16 -0.88 -9.97
C HIS A 157 -3.05 -0.24 -11.05
N ILE A 158 -2.65 0.92 -11.58
CA ILE A 158 -3.34 1.53 -12.73
C ILE A 158 -3.30 0.61 -13.95
N LEU A 159 -2.15 0.02 -14.26
CA LEU A 159 -2.00 -0.94 -15.36
C LEU A 159 -2.90 -2.16 -15.17
N GLN A 160 -2.99 -2.66 -13.94
CA GLN A 160 -3.86 -3.78 -13.56
C GLN A 160 -5.36 -3.41 -13.52
N ARG A 161 -5.70 -2.12 -13.69
CA ARG A 161 -7.05 -1.55 -13.54
C ARG A 161 -7.65 -1.80 -12.15
N ARG A 162 -6.84 -1.70 -11.11
CA ARG A 162 -7.20 -1.96 -9.72
C ARG A 162 -6.76 -0.82 -8.80
N PRO A 163 -7.45 -0.60 -7.67
CA PRO A 163 -6.89 0.26 -6.63
C PRO A 163 -5.65 -0.40 -6.02
N GLY A 164 -4.70 0.41 -5.57
CA GLY A 164 -3.61 -0.07 -4.72
C GLY A 164 -4.11 -0.37 -3.31
N GLU A 165 -3.55 -1.40 -2.67
CA GLU A 165 -3.94 -1.76 -1.31
C GLU A 165 -2.81 -1.52 -0.31
N TYR A 166 -3.14 -0.84 0.77
CA TYR A 166 -2.18 -0.68 1.87
C TYR A 166 -2.25 -1.86 2.86
N ALA A 167 -1.09 -2.45 3.13
CA ALA A 167 -0.91 -3.45 4.19
C ALA A 167 -1.25 -2.88 5.57
N GLY A 168 -1.86 -3.69 6.44
CA GLY A 168 -2.26 -3.27 7.79
C GLY A 168 -3.62 -2.57 7.88
N ARG A 169 -4.39 -2.51 6.77
CA ARG A 169 -5.81 -2.11 6.83
C ARG A 169 -6.60 -3.14 7.63
N VAL A 170 -7.06 -2.73 8.79
CA VAL A 170 -8.01 -3.50 9.60
C VAL A 170 -9.41 -3.06 9.20
N GLU A 171 -10.23 -4.01 8.78
CA GLU A 171 -11.61 -3.79 8.37
C GLU A 171 -12.56 -4.06 9.54
N PRO A 172 -13.52 -3.16 9.81
CA PRO A 172 -14.53 -3.39 10.83
C PRO A 172 -15.65 -4.28 10.29
N ILE A 173 -16.10 -5.23 11.09
CA ILE A 173 -17.35 -5.97 10.91
C ILE A 173 -18.28 -5.57 12.05
N ASP A 174 -19.40 -4.93 11.72
CA ASP A 174 -20.48 -4.69 12.67
C ASP A 174 -21.17 -6.00 13.03
N LEU A 175 -21.12 -6.36 14.31
CA LEU A 175 -21.71 -7.58 14.83
C LEU A 175 -23.24 -7.51 14.96
N ALA A 176 -23.84 -6.33 14.80
CA ALA A 176 -25.29 -6.16 14.71
C ALA A 176 -25.86 -6.60 13.35
N LEU A 177 -25.02 -6.76 12.32
CA LEU A 177 -25.48 -7.24 11.01
C LEU A 177 -26.13 -8.64 11.12
N PRO A 178 -27.15 -8.94 10.30
CA PRO A 178 -27.67 -10.30 10.18
C PRO A 178 -26.56 -11.28 9.77
N GLN A 179 -26.65 -12.53 10.22
CA GLN A 179 -25.65 -13.56 9.92
C GLN A 179 -25.37 -13.68 8.41
N ALA A 180 -26.39 -13.56 7.56
CA ALA A 180 -26.22 -13.57 6.11
C ALA A 180 -25.37 -12.39 5.59
N GLY A 181 -25.56 -11.18 6.15
CA GLY A 181 -24.78 -10.00 5.80
C GLY A 181 -23.31 -10.13 6.22
N LYS A 182 -23.06 -10.67 7.42
CA LYS A 182 -21.69 -10.97 7.88
C LYS A 182 -21.00 -12.00 7.01
N LEU A 183 -21.73 -13.04 6.61
CA LEU A 183 -21.21 -14.10 5.75
C LEU A 183 -20.85 -13.57 4.36
N MET A 184 -21.68 -12.67 3.82
CA MET A 184 -21.41 -11.99 2.55
C MET A 184 -20.13 -11.17 2.63
N LEU A 185 -19.96 -10.32 3.66
CA LEU A 185 -18.73 -9.55 3.89
C LEU A 185 -17.49 -10.45 3.98
N LEU A 186 -17.57 -11.55 4.74
CA LEU A 186 -16.46 -12.50 4.85
C LEU A 186 -16.15 -13.20 3.52
N ARG A 187 -17.17 -13.49 2.69
CA ARG A 187 -16.99 -14.11 1.37
C ARG A 187 -16.35 -13.14 0.37
N GLU A 188 -16.78 -11.88 0.36
CA GLU A 188 -16.15 -10.82 -0.43
C GLU A 188 -14.67 -10.68 -0.07
N SER A 189 -14.33 -10.74 1.22
CA SER A 189 -12.94 -10.76 1.71
C SER A 189 -12.12 -12.00 1.27
N CYS A 190 -12.80 -13.05 0.78
CA CYS A 190 -12.21 -14.32 0.37
C CYS A 190 -12.06 -14.51 -1.14
N GLU A 191 -12.55 -13.59 -1.97
CA GLU A 191 -12.39 -13.66 -3.42
C GLU A 191 -10.89 -13.67 -3.82
N PRO A 192 -10.43 -14.62 -4.67
CA PRO A 192 -9.03 -14.74 -5.05
C PRO A 192 -8.59 -13.56 -5.93
N GLY A 193 -7.67 -12.72 -5.44
CA GLY A 193 -7.14 -11.67 -6.32
C GLY A 193 -6.17 -10.63 -5.81
N MET A 194 -5.80 -10.56 -4.53
CA MET A 194 -5.09 -9.36 -4.02
C MET A 194 -3.60 -9.60 -3.74
N THR A 195 -3.20 -10.83 -3.35
CA THR A 195 -1.78 -11.16 -3.13
C THR A 195 -0.94 -11.00 -4.39
N LYS A 196 -1.34 -11.71 -5.43
CA LYS A 196 -0.64 -11.66 -6.72
C LYS A 196 -0.61 -10.26 -7.35
N ALA A 197 -1.63 -9.43 -7.12
CA ALA A 197 -1.70 -8.10 -7.72
C ALA A 197 -0.61 -7.16 -7.18
N GLU A 198 -0.41 -7.11 -5.87
CA GLU A 198 0.69 -6.32 -5.27
C GLU A 198 2.06 -6.89 -5.64
N GLU A 199 2.24 -8.23 -5.62
CA GLU A 199 3.49 -8.87 -6.05
C GLU A 199 3.81 -8.56 -7.53
N ASP A 200 2.79 -8.55 -8.38
CA ASP A 200 2.91 -8.17 -9.79
C ASP A 200 3.27 -6.68 -9.93
N ALA A 201 2.70 -5.81 -9.09
CA ALA A 201 3.02 -4.38 -9.07
C ALA A 201 4.44 -4.11 -8.54
N ASP A 202 4.90 -4.83 -7.51
CA ASP A 202 6.28 -4.81 -7.02
C ASP A 202 7.26 -5.27 -8.10
N ARG A 203 6.95 -6.37 -8.80
CA ARG A 203 7.77 -6.87 -9.90
C ARG A 203 7.88 -5.85 -11.04
N LEU A 204 6.79 -5.14 -11.36
CA LEU A 204 6.82 -4.06 -12.36
C LEU A 204 7.68 -2.89 -11.88
N ALA A 205 7.57 -2.49 -10.61
CA ALA A 205 8.40 -1.44 -10.02
C ALA A 205 9.90 -1.80 -10.05
N VAL A 206 10.26 -3.07 -9.76
CA VAL A 206 11.63 -3.57 -9.90
C VAL A 206 12.12 -3.42 -11.35
N GLN A 207 11.30 -3.75 -12.34
CA GLN A 207 11.67 -3.60 -13.76
C GLN A 207 11.91 -2.12 -14.12
N VAL A 208 11.07 -1.21 -13.62
CA VAL A 208 11.25 0.24 -13.80
C VAL A 208 12.54 0.73 -13.14
N LEU A 209 12.83 0.31 -11.91
CA LEU A 209 14.07 0.64 -11.20
C LEU A 209 15.29 0.12 -11.94
N ALA A 210 15.31 -1.16 -12.31
CA ALA A 210 16.42 -1.77 -13.05
C ALA A 210 16.69 -1.04 -14.38
N ARG A 211 15.65 -0.47 -15.00
CA ARG A 211 15.79 0.32 -16.23
C ARG A 211 16.32 1.74 -16.00
N LEU A 212 15.86 2.42 -14.94
CA LEU A 212 16.12 3.84 -14.73
C LEU A 212 17.32 4.15 -13.82
N LEU A 213 17.62 3.31 -12.82
CA LEU A 213 18.76 3.53 -11.92
C LEU A 213 20.13 3.58 -12.62
N PRO A 214 20.38 2.84 -13.71
CA PRO A 214 21.61 2.96 -14.48
C PRO A 214 21.73 4.26 -15.29
N GLU A 215 20.65 5.03 -15.43
CA GLU A 215 20.53 6.16 -16.35
C GLU A 215 20.21 7.49 -15.62
N PRO A 216 20.61 8.65 -16.18
CA PRO A 216 20.14 9.94 -15.65
C PRO A 216 18.60 10.02 -15.62
N PRO A 217 17.98 10.67 -14.61
CA PRO A 217 18.61 11.42 -13.53
C PRO A 217 18.97 10.59 -12.29
N TYR A 218 18.70 9.28 -12.27
CA TYR A 218 18.92 8.43 -11.09
C TYR A 218 20.34 7.86 -11.01
N ARG A 219 21.06 7.82 -12.14
CA ARG A 219 22.47 7.44 -12.17
C ARG A 219 23.30 8.42 -11.35
N GLU A 220 23.98 7.92 -10.32
CA GLU A 220 24.92 8.73 -9.56
C GLU A 220 26.16 9.00 -10.43
N PRO A 221 26.53 10.26 -10.71
CA PRO A 221 27.58 10.59 -11.68
C PRO A 221 28.97 10.02 -11.35
N MET A 222 29.21 9.68 -10.09
CA MET A 222 30.49 9.13 -9.64
C MET A 222 30.64 7.63 -9.95
N PHE A 223 29.52 6.92 -10.10
CA PHE A 223 29.46 5.46 -10.15
C PHE A 223 29.23 4.93 -11.57
N SER A 224 29.57 3.67 -11.80
CA SER A 224 29.15 2.95 -13.02
C SER A 224 27.63 2.75 -13.02
N ALA A 225 27.11 2.19 -14.11
CA ALA A 225 25.73 1.71 -14.18
C ALA A 225 25.44 0.71 -13.03
N ARG A 226 26.34 -0.27 -12.83
CA ARG A 226 26.27 -1.23 -11.73
C ARG A 226 26.30 -0.53 -10.37
N GLY A 227 27.28 0.34 -10.14
CA GLY A 227 27.43 1.06 -8.89
C GLY A 227 26.23 1.95 -8.55
N SER A 228 25.58 2.55 -9.56
CA SER A 228 24.36 3.34 -9.38
C SER A 228 23.16 2.49 -8.93
N VAL A 229 23.00 1.29 -9.48
CA VAL A 229 21.94 0.36 -9.03
C VAL A 229 22.19 -0.09 -7.58
N LEU A 230 23.43 -0.46 -7.25
CA LEU A 230 23.79 -0.86 -5.88
C LEU A 230 23.59 0.28 -4.88
N TRP A 231 23.97 1.50 -5.25
CA TRP A 231 23.70 2.69 -4.45
C TRP A 231 22.20 2.94 -4.27
N GLY A 232 21.40 2.77 -5.34
CA GLY A 232 19.95 2.88 -5.28
C GLY A 232 19.30 1.83 -4.36
N ALA A 233 19.81 0.60 -4.35
CA ALA A 233 19.37 -0.44 -3.41
C ALA A 233 19.63 -0.04 -1.94
N ASP A 234 20.77 0.58 -1.64
CA ASP A 234 21.06 1.07 -0.30
C ASP A 234 20.19 2.29 0.06
N GLN A 235 19.86 3.18 -0.90
CA GLN A 235 18.87 4.25 -0.67
C GLN A 235 17.48 3.72 -0.33
N LEU A 236 17.03 2.66 -1.01
CA LEU A 236 15.79 1.96 -0.68
C LEU A 236 15.81 1.42 0.75
N ASN A 237 16.90 0.75 1.16
CA ASN A 237 17.04 0.26 2.53
C ASN A 237 17.04 1.37 3.59
N LEU A 238 17.71 2.49 3.33
CA LEU A 238 17.69 3.66 4.21
C LEU A 238 16.27 4.25 4.33
N ALA A 239 15.58 4.37 3.20
CA ALA A 239 14.20 4.84 3.15
C ALA A 239 13.25 3.91 3.91
N ALA A 240 13.38 2.59 3.76
CA ALA A 240 12.59 1.61 4.50
C ALA A 240 12.79 1.73 6.02
N ASN A 241 14.04 1.90 6.46
CA ASN A 241 14.36 2.06 7.88
C ASN A 241 13.80 3.35 8.47
N THR A 242 13.92 4.47 7.73
CA THR A 242 13.33 5.75 8.13
C THR A 242 11.81 5.67 8.14
N TRP A 243 11.20 5.06 7.12
CA TRP A 243 9.75 4.84 7.07
C TRP A 243 9.30 4.06 8.28
N ARG A 244 9.90 2.91 8.58
CA ARG A 244 9.57 2.10 9.75
C ARG A 244 9.61 2.93 11.03
N LYS A 245 10.65 3.75 11.24
CA LYS A 245 10.74 4.60 12.44
C LYS A 245 9.56 5.58 12.53
N THR A 246 9.24 6.28 11.44
CA THR A 246 8.20 7.31 11.40
C THR A 246 6.79 6.74 11.32
N SER A 247 6.59 5.61 10.62
CA SER A 247 5.31 4.92 10.47
C SER A 247 4.94 4.19 11.74
N LEU A 248 5.88 3.59 12.48
CA LEU A 248 5.62 3.03 13.82
C LEU A 248 5.10 4.12 14.77
N GLU A 249 5.63 5.34 14.68
CA GLU A 249 5.13 6.49 15.46
C GLU A 249 3.77 7.01 14.98
N ARG A 250 3.36 6.76 13.73
CA ARG A 250 2.11 7.28 13.15
C ARG A 250 0.97 6.25 13.10
N GLU A 251 1.28 4.97 12.91
CA GLU A 251 0.34 3.92 12.51
C GLU A 251 0.00 2.93 13.65
N PHE A 252 0.92 2.64 14.58
CA PHE A 252 0.56 1.93 15.83
C PHE A 252 -0.37 2.74 16.72
N ILE A 253 -0.53 4.01 16.39
CA ILE A 253 -1.22 5.02 17.16
C ILE A 253 -2.67 5.18 16.71
N SER A 254 -3.03 4.65 15.53
CA SER A 254 -4.35 4.82 14.90
C SER A 254 -4.99 3.51 14.41
N GLN A 255 -4.34 2.36 14.56
CA GLN A 255 -4.93 1.09 14.13
C GLN A 255 -5.89 0.53 15.19
N SER A 256 -7.14 0.33 14.78
CA SER A 256 -8.07 -0.53 15.50
C SER A 256 -7.45 -1.91 15.73
N LYS A 257 -7.33 -2.33 17.00
CA LYS A 257 -6.68 -3.62 17.35
C LYS A 257 -7.40 -4.77 16.63
N PRO A 258 -6.69 -5.58 15.82
CA PRO A 258 -7.30 -6.71 15.14
C PRO A 258 -7.76 -7.77 16.14
N HIS A 259 -8.70 -8.62 15.73
CA HIS A 259 -9.17 -9.74 16.53
C HIS A 259 -7.97 -10.60 16.96
N LYS A 260 -7.98 -11.07 18.21
CA LYS A 260 -6.91 -11.90 18.80
C LYS A 260 -6.53 -13.14 17.97
N SER A 261 -7.43 -13.64 17.13
CA SER A 261 -7.13 -14.73 16.19
C SER A 261 -6.07 -14.38 15.15
N PHE A 262 -5.76 -13.10 14.93
CA PHE A 262 -4.72 -12.65 14.00
C PHE A 262 -3.42 -12.25 14.71
N LEU A 263 -3.32 -12.51 16.02
CA LEU A 263 -2.10 -12.29 16.78
C LEU A 263 -1.43 -13.66 16.98
N ALA A 264 -0.30 -13.89 16.31
CA ALA A 264 0.46 -15.11 16.52
C ALA A 264 1.08 -15.11 17.92
N THR A 265 0.98 -16.24 18.63
CA THR A 265 1.57 -16.41 19.97
C THR A 265 2.90 -17.16 19.94
N GLU A 266 3.22 -17.80 18.81
CA GLU A 266 4.45 -18.57 18.59
C GLU A 266 4.80 -18.61 17.09
N PHE A 267 6.09 -18.66 16.77
CA PHE A 267 6.60 -18.73 15.39
C PHE A 267 7.60 -19.89 15.24
N PRO A 268 7.53 -20.70 14.17
CA PRO A 268 6.42 -20.79 13.20
C PRO A 268 5.14 -21.30 13.88
N THR A 269 3.98 -20.75 13.53
CA THR A 269 2.72 -21.15 14.17
C THR A 269 2.24 -22.52 13.67
N PRO A 270 1.94 -23.50 14.55
CA PRO A 270 1.45 -24.81 14.15
C PRO A 270 0.14 -24.74 13.37
N ALA A 271 -0.02 -25.59 12.35
CA ALA A 271 -1.22 -25.64 11.51
C ALA A 271 -2.52 -25.85 12.33
N LYS A 272 -2.45 -26.60 13.45
CA LYS A 272 -3.59 -26.76 14.36
C LYS A 272 -4.01 -25.44 15.01
N SER A 273 -3.04 -24.62 15.43
CA SER A 273 -3.27 -23.30 16.02
C SER A 273 -3.89 -22.35 14.97
N VAL A 274 -3.40 -22.38 13.73
CA VAL A 274 -3.99 -21.63 12.60
C VAL A 274 -5.47 -21.98 12.41
N GLN A 275 -5.80 -23.27 12.32
CA GLN A 275 -7.18 -23.74 12.14
C GLN A 275 -8.08 -23.37 13.33
N ALA A 276 -7.58 -23.49 14.55
CA ALA A 276 -8.30 -23.10 15.76
C ALA A 276 -8.60 -21.59 15.78
N ASN A 277 -7.62 -20.76 15.43
CA ASN A 277 -7.77 -19.31 15.39
C ASN A 277 -8.74 -18.84 14.29
N ALA A 278 -8.66 -19.45 13.11
CA ALA A 278 -9.60 -19.23 12.02
C ALA A 278 -11.04 -19.61 12.42
N LYS A 279 -11.23 -20.79 13.02
CA LYS A 279 -12.53 -21.23 13.55
C LYS A 279 -13.06 -20.25 14.58
N ARG A 280 -12.24 -19.86 15.55
CA ARG A 280 -12.60 -18.91 16.62
C ARG A 280 -13.09 -17.59 16.04
N PHE A 281 -12.36 -17.04 15.07
CA PHE A 281 -12.74 -15.80 14.41
C PHE A 281 -14.10 -15.91 13.70
N VAL A 282 -14.29 -16.94 12.87
CA VAL A 282 -15.56 -17.14 12.16
C VAL A 282 -16.72 -17.32 13.14
N CYS A 283 -16.53 -18.07 14.23
CA CYS A 283 -17.57 -18.23 15.24
C CYS A 283 -17.87 -16.91 15.97
N ASP A 284 -16.85 -16.17 16.39
CA ASP A 284 -17.02 -14.87 17.05
C ASP A 284 -17.79 -13.88 16.14
N VAL A 285 -17.49 -13.85 14.84
CA VAL A 285 -18.20 -12.99 13.87
C VAL A 285 -19.65 -13.44 13.69
N LEU A 286 -19.89 -14.73 13.39
CA LEU A 286 -21.21 -15.21 13.02
C LEU A 286 -22.20 -15.33 14.20
N THR A 287 -21.72 -15.52 15.44
CA THR A 287 -22.58 -15.81 16.59
C THR A 287 -22.85 -14.61 17.51
N LYS A 288 -21.94 -13.64 17.58
CA LYS A 288 -22.14 -12.44 18.41
C LYS A 288 -23.16 -11.49 17.79
N LYS A 289 -23.88 -10.75 18.62
CA LYS A 289 -25.00 -9.87 18.20
C LYS A 289 -24.71 -8.37 18.32
N SER A 290 -23.61 -7.98 18.93
CA SER A 290 -23.28 -6.57 19.18
C SER A 290 -21.77 -6.34 19.27
N GLY A 291 -21.36 -5.10 19.03
CA GLY A 291 -19.96 -4.67 19.00
C GLY A 291 -19.38 -4.67 17.57
N VAL A 292 -18.10 -4.36 17.47
CA VAL A 292 -17.36 -4.35 16.21
C VAL A 292 -16.16 -5.27 16.35
N ILE A 293 -15.97 -6.16 15.39
CA ILE A 293 -14.73 -6.94 15.27
C ILE A 293 -13.91 -6.33 14.14
N ASN A 294 -12.69 -5.93 14.46
CA ASN A 294 -11.72 -5.49 13.48
C ASN A 294 -10.89 -6.71 13.06
N TYR A 295 -10.70 -6.92 11.76
CA TYR A 295 -9.87 -7.99 11.23
C TYR A 295 -8.95 -7.46 10.14
N PRO A 296 -7.71 -7.96 10.01
CA PRO A 296 -6.89 -7.62 8.86
C PRO A 296 -7.62 -8.15 7.62
N GLY A 297 -8.10 -7.25 6.76
CA GLY A 297 -8.63 -7.66 5.45
C GLY A 297 -7.54 -8.40 4.66
N ARG A 298 -7.87 -9.04 3.55
CA ARG A 298 -6.86 -9.77 2.76
C ARG A 298 -5.71 -8.85 2.28
N ALA A 299 -5.97 -7.55 2.10
CA ALA A 299 -4.98 -6.47 1.90
C ALA A 299 -3.86 -6.44 2.96
N ALA A 300 -4.17 -6.84 4.20
CA ALA A 300 -3.24 -6.86 5.32
C ALA A 300 -2.47 -8.18 5.48
N THR A 301 -2.63 -9.14 4.56
CA THR A 301 -1.75 -10.33 4.46
C THR A 301 -0.49 -10.06 3.65
N HIS A 302 -0.38 -8.88 3.05
CA HIS A 302 0.82 -8.43 2.35
C HIS A 302 1.88 -7.87 3.29
N PRO A 303 3.18 -8.02 2.96
CA PRO A 303 4.22 -7.37 3.72
C PRO A 303 4.02 -5.85 3.75
N VAL A 304 4.29 -5.24 4.89
CA VAL A 304 4.28 -3.78 5.06
C VAL A 304 5.29 -3.11 4.13
N LEU A 305 5.07 -1.83 3.79
CA LEU A 305 5.84 -1.10 2.79
C LEU A 305 7.36 -1.19 3.04
N GLU A 306 7.83 -1.08 4.28
CA GLU A 306 9.26 -1.18 4.60
C GLU A 306 9.85 -2.55 4.27
N VAL A 307 9.10 -3.63 4.46
CA VAL A 307 9.53 -4.99 4.12
C VAL A 307 9.58 -5.16 2.60
N ARG A 308 8.58 -4.61 1.88
CA ARG A 308 8.54 -4.65 0.41
C ARG A 308 9.71 -3.88 -0.21
N ILE A 309 10.00 -2.67 0.29
CA ILE A 309 11.15 -1.88 -0.14
C ILE A 309 12.46 -2.65 0.07
N GLN A 310 12.62 -3.34 1.21
CA GLN A 310 13.81 -4.16 1.48
C GLN A 310 13.92 -5.36 0.52
N GLN A 311 12.82 -6.06 0.24
CA GLN A 311 12.80 -7.16 -0.73
C GLN A 311 13.15 -6.69 -2.15
N VAL A 312 12.68 -5.50 -2.54
CA VAL A 312 13.00 -4.86 -3.81
C VAL A 312 14.49 -4.50 -3.87
N ALA A 313 15.04 -3.94 -2.80
CA ALA A 313 16.48 -3.65 -2.71
C ALA A 313 17.33 -4.92 -2.89
N GLU A 314 16.95 -6.02 -2.24
CA GLU A 314 17.62 -7.32 -2.40
C GLU A 314 17.48 -7.89 -3.82
N THR A 315 16.33 -7.68 -4.46
CA THR A 315 16.10 -8.11 -5.85
C THR A 315 16.96 -7.33 -6.86
N LEU A 316 17.29 -6.06 -6.57
CA LEU A 316 18.15 -5.24 -7.44
C LEU A 316 19.62 -5.67 -7.42
N ARG A 317 20.12 -6.25 -6.32
CA ARG A 317 21.53 -6.65 -6.19
C ARG A 317 22.00 -7.63 -7.28
N PRO A 318 21.30 -8.75 -7.57
CA PRO A 318 21.71 -9.64 -8.67
C PRO A 318 21.58 -8.97 -10.04
N LEU A 319 20.56 -8.13 -10.27
CA LEU A 319 20.40 -7.40 -11.53
C LEU A 319 21.55 -6.41 -11.78
N ALA A 320 22.07 -5.79 -10.71
CA ALA A 320 23.25 -4.93 -10.82
C ALA A 320 24.50 -5.67 -11.28
N ALA A 321 24.62 -6.97 -10.98
CA ALA A 321 25.78 -7.78 -11.36
C ALA A 321 25.88 -7.99 -12.89
N GLU A 322 24.76 -7.89 -13.61
CA GLU A 322 24.69 -8.00 -15.07
C GLU A 322 25.09 -6.70 -15.79
N LEU A 323 25.22 -5.59 -15.07
CA LEU A 323 25.54 -4.28 -15.63
C LEU A 323 27.06 -4.05 -15.73
N PRO A 324 27.50 -3.25 -16.72
CA PRO A 324 28.91 -2.93 -16.89
C PRO A 324 29.43 -2.08 -15.72
N GLN A 325 30.68 -2.35 -15.32
CA GLN A 325 31.45 -1.53 -14.37
C GLN A 325 32.21 -0.38 -15.05
N ALA A 326 32.13 -0.28 -16.38
CA ALA A 326 32.86 0.73 -17.14
C ALA A 326 32.32 2.16 -16.90
N GLY A 327 33.21 3.15 -17.00
CA GLY A 327 32.86 4.57 -16.94
C GLY A 327 32.63 5.14 -15.53
N ALA A 328 32.98 4.40 -14.47
CA ALA A 328 33.00 4.92 -13.10
C ALA A 328 34.26 5.76 -12.84
N ARG A 329 34.10 6.83 -12.05
CA ARG A 329 35.24 7.49 -11.38
C ARG A 329 35.64 6.75 -10.11
N GLN A 330 34.65 6.17 -9.43
CA GLN A 330 34.80 5.34 -8.25
C GLN A 330 33.69 4.27 -8.30
N GLU A 331 34.01 3.01 -8.04
CA GLU A 331 32.95 2.01 -7.95
C GLU A 331 32.27 2.08 -6.57
N TYR A 332 30.94 2.04 -6.56
CA TYR A 332 30.21 2.03 -5.30
C TYR A 332 30.47 0.72 -4.57
N GLN A 333 30.93 0.83 -3.32
CA GLN A 333 30.98 -0.28 -2.40
C GLN A 333 29.70 -0.26 -1.59
N PRO A 334 28.83 -1.28 -1.72
CA PRO A 334 27.63 -1.39 -0.91
C PRO A 334 27.99 -1.18 0.55
N VAL A 335 27.32 -0.24 1.20
CA VAL A 335 27.44 -0.15 2.64
C VAL A 335 26.74 -1.40 3.13
N ALA A 336 27.44 -2.26 3.87
CA ALA A 336 26.77 -3.21 4.72
C ALA A 336 25.95 -2.37 5.69
N VAL A 337 24.70 -2.05 5.32
CA VAL A 337 23.72 -1.62 6.29
C VAL A 337 23.78 -2.74 7.31
N LEU A 338 24.19 -2.43 8.54
CA LEU A 338 24.16 -3.34 9.67
C LEU A 338 22.70 -3.80 9.83
N GLN A 339 22.34 -4.79 9.03
CA GLN A 339 21.32 -5.79 9.24
C GLN A 339 21.71 -6.67 10.44
N GLU A 340 22.88 -6.43 11.03
CA GLU A 340 23.45 -7.20 12.11
C GLU A 340 22.52 -7.17 13.35
N GLN A 341 22.04 -8.38 13.63
CA GLN A 341 21.47 -8.88 14.89
C GLN A 341 20.01 -8.60 15.20
N LEU A 342 19.41 -7.50 14.75
CA LEU A 342 17.96 -7.30 14.88
C LEU A 342 17.19 -7.66 13.60
N SER A 343 17.81 -7.56 12.42
CA SER A 343 17.10 -7.83 11.16
C SER A 343 16.79 -9.31 10.97
N GLY A 344 17.67 -10.24 11.34
CA GLY A 344 17.38 -11.68 11.17
C GLY A 344 16.15 -12.13 11.95
N ILE A 345 16.07 -11.74 13.24
CA ILE A 345 14.95 -12.09 14.13
C ILE A 345 13.69 -11.32 13.76
N PHE A 346 13.77 -10.00 13.52
CA PHE A 346 12.58 -9.25 13.12
C PHE A 346 12.10 -9.61 11.72
N SER A 347 12.99 -9.79 10.73
CA SER A 347 12.62 -10.28 9.40
C SER A 347 12.06 -11.70 9.47
N PHE A 348 12.58 -12.56 10.36
CA PHE A 348 11.97 -13.85 10.65
C PHE A 348 10.56 -13.67 11.24
N MET A 349 10.40 -12.88 12.31
CA MET A 349 9.10 -12.63 12.93
C MET A 349 8.09 -11.98 11.95
N TYR A 350 8.50 -10.99 11.16
CA TYR A 350 7.64 -10.36 10.16
C TYR A 350 7.25 -11.33 9.04
N ARG A 351 8.21 -12.13 8.55
CA ARG A 351 7.96 -13.15 7.55
C ARG A 351 7.02 -14.23 8.08
N GLU A 352 7.31 -14.78 9.25
CA GLU A 352 6.50 -15.82 9.88
C GLU A 352 5.12 -15.27 10.30
N ASN A 353 5.02 -13.99 10.68
CA ASN A 353 3.73 -13.33 10.90
C ASN A 353 2.95 -13.18 9.59
N GLY A 354 3.60 -12.81 8.48
CA GLY A 354 2.97 -12.80 7.16
C GLY A 354 2.46 -14.19 6.76
N VAL A 355 3.28 -15.23 6.91
CA VAL A 355 2.91 -16.64 6.69
C VAL A 355 1.72 -17.04 7.56
N TYR A 356 1.75 -16.67 8.84
CA TYR A 356 0.66 -16.93 9.78
C TYR A 356 -0.64 -16.26 9.36
N LEU A 357 -0.61 -14.95 9.07
CA LEU A 357 -1.79 -14.18 8.63
C LEU A 357 -2.37 -14.74 7.33
N GLN A 358 -1.52 -15.10 6.37
CA GLN A 358 -1.92 -15.76 5.13
C GLN A 358 -2.59 -17.11 5.40
N ALA A 359 -2.02 -17.92 6.30
CA ALA A 359 -2.56 -19.24 6.65
C ALA A 359 -3.90 -19.14 7.40
N VAL A 360 -4.03 -18.20 8.34
CA VAL A 360 -5.29 -17.93 9.06
C VAL A 360 -6.36 -17.46 8.08
N GLN A 361 -6.04 -16.50 7.20
CA GLN A 361 -6.98 -16.03 6.19
C GLN A 361 -7.40 -17.15 5.24
N GLY A 362 -6.46 -17.99 4.78
CA GLY A 362 -6.75 -19.18 3.98
C GLY A 362 -7.71 -20.14 4.67
N ALA A 363 -7.48 -20.42 5.96
CA ALA A 363 -8.36 -21.27 6.76
C ALA A 363 -9.76 -20.64 7.01
N ILE A 364 -9.83 -19.32 7.23
CA ILE A 364 -11.09 -18.57 7.31
C ILE A 364 -11.87 -18.75 6.01
N CYS A 365 -11.23 -18.55 4.86
CA CYS A 365 -11.88 -18.65 3.56
C CYS A 365 -12.37 -20.05 3.23
N THR A 366 -11.58 -21.08 3.53
CA THR A 366 -12.03 -22.47 3.43
C THR A 366 -13.29 -22.73 4.26
N ARG A 367 -13.35 -22.17 5.48
CA ARG A 367 -14.50 -22.34 6.37
C ARG A 367 -15.72 -21.54 5.92
N VAL A 368 -15.55 -20.28 5.54
CA VAL A 368 -16.62 -19.36 5.11
C VAL A 368 -17.28 -19.84 3.81
N ASN A 369 -16.49 -20.47 2.93
CA ASN A 369 -16.97 -21.06 1.68
C ASN A 369 -17.48 -22.50 1.81
N SER A 370 -17.46 -23.10 3.00
CA SER A 370 -18.05 -24.42 3.25
C SER A 370 -19.58 -24.36 3.30
N GLU A 371 -20.23 -25.53 3.20
CA GLU A 371 -21.70 -25.65 3.31
C GLU A 371 -22.23 -25.23 4.69
N LYS A 372 -21.43 -25.41 5.74
CA LYS A 372 -21.82 -25.09 7.13
C LYS A 372 -20.75 -24.25 7.83
N PRO A 373 -20.60 -22.96 7.50
CA PRO A 373 -19.57 -22.07 8.06
C PRO A 373 -19.65 -21.91 9.59
N ALA A 374 -20.84 -22.06 10.15
CA ALA A 374 -21.10 -22.00 11.58
C ALA A 374 -21.00 -23.36 12.31
N ALA A 375 -20.72 -24.47 11.61
CA ALA A 375 -20.71 -25.79 12.23
C ALA A 375 -19.62 -25.92 13.32
N GLY A 376 -20.03 -26.25 14.54
CA GLY A 376 -19.13 -26.38 15.69
C GLY A 376 -18.67 -25.05 16.27
N CYS A 377 -19.30 -23.95 15.84
CA CYS A 377 -19.67 -22.88 16.76
C CYS A 377 -20.90 -23.38 17.57
#